data_AF-A0A646HQ68-F1
#
_entry.id   AF-A0A646HQ68-F1
#
_cell.length_a   1.000
_cell.length_b   1.000
_cell.length_c   1.000
_cell.angle_alpha   90.00
_cell.angle_beta   90.00
_cell.angle_gamma   90.00
#
_symmetry.space_group_name_H-M   'P 1'
#
loop_
_entity.id
_entity.type
_entity.pdbx_description
1 polymer ?
#
loop_
_entity_poly.entity_id
_entity_poly.type
_entity_poly.pdbx_seq_one_letter_code
_entity_poly.pdbx_strand_id
1 'polypeptide(L)'
;MQYPLISEYVRAIQDASNNLDELAYLVPVQDDHGEPYRSSGAFAVVFKMKDEQTGKCYALKCFTEEQEGRAEAYRNIVDVEQSLELLFY
;
A
#
# COMPACT_ATOMS: atom_id res chain seq x y z
N MET A 1 12.00 7.27 13.72
CA MET A 1 10.73 8.03 13.55
C MET A 1 9.61 7.24 14.24
N GLN A 2 8.60 7.89 14.81
CA GLN A 2 7.44 7.18 15.36
C GLN A 2 6.46 6.90 14.23
N TYR A 3 6.18 5.63 13.96
CA TYR A 3 5.27 5.24 12.88
C TYR A 3 3.81 5.35 13.33
N PRO A 4 2.90 5.78 12.44
CA PRO A 4 1.48 5.83 12.73
C PRO A 4 0.91 4.47 13.10
N LEU A 5 -0.16 4.47 13.88
CA LEU A 5 -0.95 3.28 14.13
C LEU A 5 -1.65 2.82 12.84
N ILE A 6 -2.02 1.55 12.77
CA ILE A 6 -2.76 1.01 11.61
C ILE A 6 -4.05 1.81 11.36
N SER A 7 -4.73 2.27 12.41
CA SER A 7 -5.93 3.12 12.29
C SER A 7 -5.65 4.46 11.59
N GLU A 8 -4.48 5.05 11.85
CA GLU A 8 -4.07 6.30 11.21
C GLU A 8 -3.77 6.09 9.72
N TYR A 9 -3.12 4.97 9.37
CA TYR A 9 -2.94 4.58 7.97
C TYR A 9 -4.29 4.37 7.27
N VAL A 10 -5.23 3.68 7.92
CA VAL A 10 -6.55 3.42 7.35
C VAL A 10 -7.29 4.72 7.06
N ARG A 11 -7.24 5.68 8.00
CA ARG A 11 -7.82 7.01 7.81
C ARG A 11 -7.12 7.78 6.68
N ALA A 12 -5.79 7.70 6.60
CA ALA A 12 -5.04 8.35 5.54
C ALA A 12 -5.37 7.77 4.14
N ILE A 13 -5.61 6.45 4.07
CA ILE A 13 -5.98 5.75 2.84
C ILE A 13 -7.45 5.96 2.46
N GLN A 14 -8.36 6.11 3.42
CA GLN A 14 -9.73 6.55 3.13
C GLN A 14 -9.77 7.92 2.46
N ASP A 15 -8.85 8.81 2.84
CA ASP A 15 -8.64 10.12 2.23
C ASP A 15 -7.47 10.11 1.21
N ALA A 16 -7.30 8.99 0.51
CA ALA A 16 -6.22 8.76 -0.46
C ALA A 16 -6.09 9.88 -1.50
N SER A 17 -7.21 10.43 -1.97
CA SER A 17 -7.24 11.51 -2.96
C SER A 17 -6.56 12.79 -2.48
N ASN A 18 -6.50 13.05 -1.17
CA ASN A 18 -5.82 14.21 -0.60
C ASN A 18 -4.42 13.89 -0.10
N ASN A 19 -4.14 12.62 0.25
CA ASN A 19 -2.90 12.21 0.90
C ASN A 19 -1.87 11.56 -0.03
N LEU A 20 -2.29 11.05 -1.19
CA LEU A 20 -1.43 10.24 -2.06
C LEU A 20 -0.88 10.98 -3.29
N ASP A 21 -1.09 12.29 -3.42
CA ASP A 21 -0.56 13.17 -4.49
C ASP A 21 -0.57 12.51 -5.88
N GLU A 22 0.58 12.05 -6.40
CA GLU A 22 0.68 11.33 -7.68
C GLU A 22 -0.19 10.06 -7.79
N LEU A 23 -0.56 9.44 -6.67
CA LEU A 23 -1.41 8.25 -6.57
C LEU A 23 -2.84 8.58 -6.15
N ALA A 24 -3.24 9.86 -6.14
CA ALA A 24 -4.58 10.31 -5.74
C ALA A 24 -5.72 9.76 -6.63
N TYR A 25 -5.41 9.28 -7.83
CA TYR A 25 -6.38 8.62 -8.73
C TYR A 25 -6.74 7.20 -8.29
N LEU A 26 -6.00 6.62 -7.35
CA LEU A 26 -6.25 5.30 -6.81
C LEU A 26 -7.28 5.36 -5.69
N VAL A 27 -8.33 4.56 -5.80
CA VAL A 27 -9.32 4.37 -4.74
C VAL A 27 -9.02 3.11 -3.94
N PRO A 28 -9.13 3.12 -2.61
CA PRO A 28 -9.00 1.92 -1.80
C PRO A 28 -10.15 0.96 -2.10
N VAL A 29 -9.82 -0.31 -2.34
CA VAL A 29 -10.83 -1.37 -2.40
C VAL A 29 -11.33 -1.61 -0.99
N GLN A 30 -12.64 -1.57 -0.78
CA GLN A 30 -13.25 -1.82 0.52
C GLN A 30 -13.51 -3.32 0.74
N ASP A 31 -13.47 -3.75 2.00
CA ASP A 31 -13.92 -5.07 2.45
C ASP A 31 -15.44 -5.08 2.74
N ASP A 32 -15.95 -6.22 3.23
CA ASP A 32 -17.38 -6.40 3.56
C ASP A 32 -17.89 -5.44 4.66
N HIS A 33 -16.99 -4.78 5.40
CA HIS A 33 -17.31 -3.80 6.44
C HIS A 33 -17.22 -2.35 5.95
N GLY A 34 -16.83 -2.11 4.69
CA GLY A 34 -16.62 -0.78 4.14
C GLY A 34 -15.28 -0.16 4.53
N GLU A 35 -14.39 -0.92 5.16
CA GLU A 35 -13.02 -0.47 5.46
C GLU A 35 -12.08 -0.78 4.30
N PRO A 36 -11.01 0.01 4.07
CA PRO A 36 -9.98 -0.33 3.10
C PRO A 36 -9.41 -1.73 3.36
N TYR A 37 -9.52 -2.59 2.35
CA TYR A 37 -8.95 -3.93 2.37
C TYR A 37 -7.45 -3.83 2.61
N ARG A 38 -7.00 -4.44 3.71
CA ARG A 38 -5.61 -4.37 4.16
C ARG A 38 -5.11 -5.72 4.63
N SER A 39 -3.82 -5.96 4.42
CA SER A 39 -3.08 -7.05 5.03
C SER A 39 -1.91 -6.47 5.82
N SER A 40 -1.78 -6.82 7.10
CA SER A 40 -0.71 -6.34 7.96
C SER A 40 0.35 -7.41 8.17
N GLY A 41 1.60 -7.11 7.81
CA GLY A 41 2.78 -7.87 8.19
C GLY A 41 3.53 -7.23 9.37
N ALA A 42 4.68 -7.80 9.74
CA ALA A 42 5.47 -7.34 10.88
C ALA A 42 6.03 -5.91 10.74
N PHE A 43 6.27 -5.44 9.51
CA PHE A 43 6.96 -4.16 9.23
C PHE A 43 6.21 -3.23 8.27
N ALA A 44 5.06 -3.67 7.77
CA ALA A 44 4.28 -2.93 6.79
C ALA A 44 2.83 -3.39 6.78
N VAL A 45 1.96 -2.47 6.39
CA VAL A 45 0.58 -2.75 6.02
C VAL A 45 0.43 -2.53 4.51
N VAL A 46 -0.21 -3.47 3.83
CA VAL A 46 -0.46 -3.42 2.40
C VAL A 46 -1.95 -3.20 2.18
N PHE A 47 -2.29 -2.13 1.47
CA PHE A 47 -3.65 -1.81 1.06
C PHE A 47 -3.88 -2.23 -0.39
N LYS A 48 -5.06 -2.76 -0.67
CA LYS A 48 -5.48 -3.00 -2.05
C LYS A 48 -6.11 -1.72 -2.60
N MET A 49 -5.53 -1.22 -3.67
CA MET A 49 -5.99 -0.03 -4.38
C MET A 49 -6.48 -0.40 -5.76
N LYS A 50 -7.36 0.41 -6.34
CA LYS A 50 -7.85 0.24 -7.69
C LYS A 50 -7.81 1.57 -8.40
N ASP A 51 -7.36 1.56 -9.65
CA ASP A 51 -7.58 2.65 -10.57
C ASP A 51 -8.96 2.46 -11.22
N GLU A 52 -9.89 3.37 -10.96
CA GLU A 52 -11.23 3.28 -11.55
C GLU A 52 -11.25 3.62 -13.05
N GLN A 53 -10.25 4.35 -13.55
CA GLN A 53 -10.17 4.73 -14.96
C GLN A 53 -9.72 3.55 -15.83
N THR A 54 -8.74 2.78 -15.35
CA THR A 54 -8.17 1.64 -16.10
C THR A 54 -8.70 0.28 -15.63
N GLY A 55 -9.33 0.23 -14.45
CA GLY A 55 -9.76 -1.01 -13.80
C GLY A 55 -8.62 -1.82 -13.19
N LYS A 56 -7.37 -1.36 -13.27
CA LYS A 56 -6.19 -2.07 -12.74
C LYS A 56 -6.17 -2.03 -11.21
N CYS A 57 -5.73 -3.13 -10.61
CA CYS A 57 -5.53 -3.23 -9.17
C CYS A 57 -4.06 -3.04 -8.82
N TYR A 58 -3.81 -2.31 -7.74
CA TYR A 58 -2.49 -1.99 -7.23
C TYR A 58 -2.38 -2.37 -5.75
N ALA A 59 -1.17 -2.69 -5.30
CA ALA A 59 -0.88 -2.93 -3.90
C ALA A 59 -0.07 -1.76 -3.35
N LEU A 60 -0.63 -1.04 -2.37
CA LEU A 60 0.04 0.08 -1.72
C LEU A 60 0.63 -0.38 -0.39
N LYS A 61 1.95 -0.51 -0.34
CA LYS A 61 2.68 -0.95 0.86
C LYS A 61 3.14 0.25 1.69
N CYS A 62 2.52 0.45 2.84
CA CYS A 62 2.87 1.47 3.83
C CYS A 62 3.75 0.84 4.92
N PHE A 63 4.94 1.38 5.12
CA PHE A 63 5.91 0.84 6.07
C PHE A 63 5.71 1.44 7.45
N THR A 64 5.70 0.57 8.46
CA THR A 64 5.57 0.94 9.87
C THR A 64 6.91 0.92 10.60
N GLU A 65 8.02 0.69 9.88
CA GLU A 65 9.38 0.84 10.39
C GLU A 65 10.38 1.18 9.25
N GLU A 66 11.49 1.85 9.58
CA GLU A 66 12.54 2.18 8.61
C GLU A 66 13.39 0.93 8.42
N GLN A 67 13.52 0.46 7.19
CA GLN A 67 14.40 -0.67 6.90
C GLN A 67 15.66 -0.14 6.23
N GLU A 68 16.81 -0.28 6.89
CA GLU A 68 18.12 0.00 6.29
C GLU A 68 18.28 -0.83 4.99
N GLY A 69 18.73 -0.18 3.91
CA GLY A 69 18.87 -0.82 2.58
C GLY A 69 17.59 -0.93 1.75
N ARG A 70 16.43 -0.44 2.24
CA ARG A 70 15.13 -0.51 1.53
C ARG A 70 15.16 0.09 0.13
N ALA A 71 15.71 1.29 -0.03
CA ALA A 71 15.73 1.98 -1.32
C ALA A 71 16.58 1.25 -2.37
N GLU A 72 17.54 0.42 -1.94
CA GLU A 72 18.37 -0.41 -2.82
C GLU A 72 17.66 -1.72 -3.17
N ALA A 73 17.01 -2.37 -2.19
CA ALA A 73 16.20 -3.56 -2.44
C ALA A 73 15.04 -3.29 -3.42
N TYR A 74 14.34 -2.16 -3.28
CA TYR A 74 13.26 -1.79 -4.20
C TYR A 74 13.76 -1.42 -5.59
N ARG A 75 14.93 -0.76 -5.72
CA ARG A 75 15.56 -0.51 -7.02
C ARG A 75 15.82 -1.80 -7.79
N ASN A 76 16.18 -2.88 -7.09
CA ASN A 76 16.35 -4.19 -7.69
C ASN A 76 15.01 -4.90 -8.03
N ILE A 77 13.88 -4.48 -7.44
CA ILE A 77 12.56 -5.05 -7.73
C ILE A 77 11.88 -4.33 -8.90
N VAL A 78 12.14 -3.03 -9.12
CA VAL A 78 11.60 -2.33 -10.31
C VAL A 78 12.15 -2.91 -11.62
N ASP A 79 13.31 -3.57 -11.58
CA ASP A 79 13.90 -4.33 -12.69
C ASP A 79 13.28 -5.74 -12.86
N VAL A 80 12.61 -6.27 -11.84
CA VAL A 80 12.05 -7.63 -11.82
C VAL A 80 10.53 -7.56 -11.68
N GLU A 81 9.87 -7.26 -12.80
CA GLU A 81 8.42 -7.08 -13.01
C GLU A 81 7.53 -8.32 -12.66
N GLN A 82 8.04 -9.31 -11.92
CA GLN A 82 7.42 -10.64 -11.78
C GLN A 82 7.35 -11.16 -10.32
N SER A 83 7.61 -10.33 -9.30
CA SER A 83 7.76 -10.83 -7.92
C SER A 83 6.60 -10.49 -6.96
N LEU A 84 5.49 -9.96 -7.47
CA LEU A 84 4.34 -9.54 -6.64
C LEU A 84 3.36 -10.67 -6.29
N GLU A 85 3.45 -11.84 -6.94
CA GLU A 85 2.59 -13.00 -6.62
C GLU A 85 3.04 -13.80 -5.39
N LEU A 86 4.25 -13.57 -4.85
CA LEU A 86 4.83 -14.46 -3.83
C LEU A 86 4.77 -13.95 -2.38
N LEU A 87 4.15 -12.80 -2.11
CA LEU A 87 4.08 -12.23 -0.75
C LEU A 87 2.69 -12.32 -0.10
N PHE A 88 1.74 -13.05 -0.70
CA PHE A 88 0.40 -13.28 -0.15
C PHE A 88 0.15 -14.73 0.29
N TYR A 89 1.19 -15.49 0.63
CA TYR A 89 1.06 -16.74 1.39
C TYR A 89 1.93 -16.74 2.64
#